data_AF-A0A0N4T6C3-F1
#
_entry.id   AF-A0A0N4T6C3-F1
#
_cell.length_a   1.000
_cell.length_b   1.000
_cell.length_c   1.000
_cell.angle_alpha   90.00
_cell.angle_beta   90.00
_cell.angle_gamma   90.00
#
_symmetry.space_group_name_H-M   'P 1'
#
loop_
_entity.id
_entity.type
_entity.pdbx_description
1 polymer ?
#
loop_
_entity_poly.entity_id
_entity_poly.type
_entity_poly.pdbx_seq_one_letter_code
_entity_poly.pdbx_strand_id
1 'polypeptide(L)'
;MKMNTKCQIRFNLNEADWLSPEIKEVFRKRFVRLLSKQNDVVISSDKSRIQAENQEDCFEKLQALLTECNKELLDNRLPTDQDKAIIDNRAIKAAQRRLYAKRIQSQKKKSRDPCEFL
;
A
#
# COMPACT_ATOMS: atom_id res chain seq x y z
N MET A 1 9.32 35.51 19.20
CA MET A 1 10.27 35.36 18.08
C MET A 1 9.64 34.52 16.99
N LYS A 2 9.72 34.93 15.72
CA LYS A 2 9.24 34.13 14.59
C LYS A 2 10.36 33.17 14.18
N MET A 3 10.22 31.90 14.56
CA MET A 3 11.19 30.86 14.22
C MET A 3 10.70 30.14 12.96
N ASN A 4 11.51 30.14 11.91
CA ASN A 4 11.18 29.47 10.66
C ASN A 4 11.59 28.00 10.76
N THR A 5 10.69 27.16 11.26
CA THR A 5 10.98 25.74 11.51
C THR A 5 10.53 24.83 10.38
N LYS A 6 9.76 25.35 9.42
CA LYS A 6 9.23 24.59 8.28
C LYS A 6 10.36 24.15 7.36
N CYS A 7 10.42 22.86 7.08
CA CYS A 7 11.33 22.26 6.11
C CYS A 7 10.60 21.92 4.82
N GLN A 8 11.31 22.01 3.70
CA GLN A 8 10.77 21.67 2.38
C GLN A 8 11.85 21.00 1.52
N ILE A 9 11.52 19.86 0.93
CA ILE A 9 12.31 19.19 -0.11
C ILE A 9 11.70 19.57 -1.46
N ARG A 10 12.55 20.04 -2.37
CA ARG A 10 12.18 20.34 -3.76
C ARG A 10 13.20 19.72 -4.71
N PHE A 11 12.72 18.99 -5.70
CA PHE A 11 13.56 18.45 -6.77
C PHE A 11 12.75 18.30 -8.06
N ASN A 12 13.42 18.34 -9.20
CA ASN A 12 12.79 18.09 -10.48
C ASN A 12 12.72 16.58 -10.75
N LEU A 13 11.53 16.05 -11.05
CA LEU A 13 11.35 14.61 -11.25
C LEU A 13 12.04 14.09 -12.52
N ASN A 14 12.19 14.93 -13.56
CA ASN A 14 12.87 14.52 -14.80
C ASN A 14 14.38 14.39 -14.58
N GLU A 15 14.97 15.39 -13.94
CA GLU A 15 16.42 15.51 -13.72
C GLU A 15 16.93 14.61 -12.57
N ALA A 16 16.03 13.92 -11.86
CA ALA A 16 16.40 13.02 -10.78
C ALA A 16 17.03 11.71 -11.30
N ASP A 17 18.33 11.70 -11.55
CA ASP A 17 19.06 10.51 -12.07
C ASP A 17 19.11 9.32 -11.09
N TRP A 18 18.86 9.59 -9.81
CA TRP A 18 18.77 8.58 -8.76
C TRP A 18 17.45 7.80 -8.76
N LEU A 19 16.49 8.17 -9.63
CA LEU A 19 15.22 7.45 -9.82
C LEU A 19 15.18 6.71 -11.16
N SER A 20 14.80 5.44 -11.12
CA SER A 20 14.49 4.68 -12.33
C SER A 20 13.34 5.32 -13.12
N PRO A 21 13.36 5.26 -14.47
CA PRO A 21 12.32 5.85 -15.31
C PRO A 21 10.92 5.28 -15.02
N GLU A 22 10.84 3.99 -14.66
CA GLU A 22 9.60 3.31 -14.29
C GLU A 22 8.96 3.94 -13.03
N ILE A 23 9.78 4.24 -12.02
CA ILE A 23 9.33 4.89 -10.79
C ILE A 23 8.90 6.33 -11.09
N LYS A 24 9.61 7.05 -11.97
CA LYS A 24 9.22 8.41 -12.39
C LYS A 24 7.83 8.39 -13.04
N GLU A 25 7.57 7.43 -13.91
CA GLU A 25 6.26 7.27 -14.58
C GLU A 25 5.13 6.93 -13.60
N VAL A 26 5.36 6.00 -12.67
CA VAL A 26 4.37 5.68 -11.63
C VAL A 26 4.14 6.88 -10.71
N PHE A 27 5.20 7.57 -10.29
CA PHE A 27 5.10 8.76 -9.46
C PHE A 27 4.28 9.86 -10.15
N ARG A 28 4.51 10.09 -11.45
CA ARG A 28 3.71 11.03 -12.27
C ARG A 28 2.23 10.68 -12.27
N LYS A 29 1.89 9.41 -12.46
CA LYS A 29 0.49 8.96 -12.54
C LYS A 29 -0.21 9.03 -11.19
N ARG A 30 0.47 8.62 -10.12
CA ARG A 30 -0.10 8.50 -8.77
C ARG A 30 -0.14 9.84 -8.02
N PHE A 31 0.94 10.62 -8.11
CA PHE A 31 1.16 11.81 -7.29
C PHE A 31 1.10 13.12 -8.10
N VAL A 32 0.17 13.20 -9.07
CA VAL A 32 -0.06 14.40 -9.91
C VAL A 32 -0.21 15.68 -9.08
N ARG A 33 -0.84 15.60 -7.90
CA ARG A 33 -1.10 16.75 -7.02
C ARG A 33 0.17 17.32 -6.36
N LEU A 34 1.23 16.52 -6.26
CA LEU A 34 2.51 16.95 -5.69
C LEU A 34 3.45 17.56 -6.74
N LEU A 35 3.08 17.50 -8.01
CA LEU A 35 3.87 18.00 -9.13
C LEU A 35 3.46 19.41 -9.52
N SER A 36 4.46 20.27 -9.72
CA SER A 36 4.30 21.56 -10.39
C SER A 36 4.23 21.40 -11.92
N LYS A 37 3.89 22.47 -12.64
CA LYS A 37 3.88 22.53 -14.11
C LYS A 37 5.22 22.16 -14.75
N GLN A 38 6.32 22.44 -14.04
CA GLN A 38 7.69 22.12 -14.44
C GLN A 38 8.13 20.71 -14.03
N ASN A 39 7.25 19.88 -13.46
CA ASN A 39 7.55 18.58 -12.85
C ASN A 39 8.43 18.67 -11.59
N ASP A 40 8.36 19.79 -10.88
CA ASP A 40 8.98 19.90 -9.56
C ASP A 40 8.10 19.22 -8.52
N VAL A 41 8.70 18.30 -7.77
CA VAL A 41 8.09 17.67 -6.60
C VAL A 41 8.38 18.55 -5.39
N VAL A 42 7.35 18.84 -4.61
CA VAL A 42 7.46 19.66 -3.40
C VAL A 42 6.88 18.91 -2.21
N ILE A 43 7.72 18.60 -1.23
CA ILE A 43 7.32 17.94 0.03
C ILE A 43 7.68 18.88 1.17
N SER A 44 6.75 19.14 2.09
CA SER A 44 7.01 20.01 3.25
C SER A 44 6.53 19.42 4.56
N SER A 45 7.18 19.83 5.65
CA SER A 45 6.77 19.53 7.01
C SER A 45 6.97 20.70 7.95
N ASP A 46 5.98 20.91 8.82
CA ASP A 46 5.91 21.90 9.89
C ASP A 46 5.31 21.29 11.17
N LYS A 47 5.50 19.99 11.35
CA LYS A 47 4.95 19.20 12.47
C LYS A 47 5.52 19.60 13.83
N SER A 48 6.80 19.95 13.87
CA SER A 48 7.54 20.29 15.09
C SER A 48 8.07 21.72 15.09
N ARG A 49 8.43 22.21 16.29
CA ARG A 49 9.18 23.45 16.48
C ARG A 49 10.69 23.26 16.27
N ILE A 50 11.14 22.03 16.05
CA ILE A 50 12.54 21.68 15.81
C ILE A 50 12.74 21.44 14.32
N GLN A 51 13.67 22.17 13.70
CA GLN A 51 13.94 22.09 12.27
C GLN A 51 14.47 20.71 11.84
N ALA A 52 15.31 20.08 12.67
CA ALA A 52 15.85 18.74 12.42
C ALA A 52 14.74 17.68 12.33
N GLU A 53 13.78 17.69 13.26
CA GLU A 53 12.63 16.77 13.22
C GLU A 53 11.77 16.98 11.97
N ASN A 54 11.56 18.24 11.56
CA ASN A 54 10.83 18.53 10.33
C ASN A 54 11.58 18.09 9.06
N GLN A 55 12.92 18.09 9.09
CA GLN A 55 13.75 17.59 8.00
C GLN A 55 13.63 16.07 7.88
N GLU A 56 13.75 15.34 9.00
CA GLU A 56 13.56 13.90 9.05
C GLU A 56 12.17 13.50 8.54
N ASP A 57 11.11 14.18 9.01
CA ASP A 57 9.73 13.92 8.56
C ASP A 57 9.55 14.17 7.05
N CYS A 58 10.25 15.14 6.46
CA CYS A 58 10.24 15.32 5.00
C CYS A 58 10.87 14.13 4.26
N PHE A 59 11.98 13.59 4.77
CA PHE A 59 12.63 12.41 4.18
C PHE A 59 11.80 11.15 4.36
N GLU A 60 11.16 10.96 5.52
CA GLU A 60 10.24 9.85 5.75
C GLU A 60 9.05 9.89 4.76
N LYS A 61 8.46 11.08 4.56
CA LYS A 61 7.42 11.29 3.55
C LYS A 61 7.90 10.94 2.15
N LEU A 62 9.09 11.41 1.76
CA LEU A 62 9.67 11.07 0.47
C LEU A 62 9.86 9.55 0.31
N GLN A 63 10.43 8.89 1.32
CA GLN A 63 10.63 7.44 1.32
C GLN A 63 9.30 6.67 1.22
N ALA A 64 8.27 7.09 1.94
CA ALA A 64 6.95 6.49 1.88
C ALA A 64 6.35 6.58 0.47
N LEU A 65 6.41 7.75 -0.17
CA LEU A 65 5.93 7.96 -1.53
C LEU A 65 6.66 7.05 -2.54
N LEU A 66 7.99 6.96 -2.44
CA LEU A 66 8.79 6.11 -3.32
C LEU A 66 8.52 4.61 -3.09
N THR A 67 8.32 4.22 -1.83
CA THR A 67 7.97 2.84 -1.47
C THR A 67 6.62 2.45 -2.05
N GLU A 68 5.64 3.36 -2.03
CA GLU A 68 4.35 3.14 -2.68
C GLU A 68 4.47 2.98 -4.20
N CYS A 69 5.27 3.83 -4.86
CA CYS A 69 5.53 3.66 -6.29
C CYS A 69 6.17 2.29 -6.60
N ASN A 70 7.16 1.90 -5.79
CA ASN A 70 7.85 0.62 -5.98
C ASN A 70 6.90 -0.57 -5.76
N LYS A 71 6.02 -0.48 -4.75
CA LYS A 71 5.01 -1.51 -4.51
C LYS A 71 4.05 -1.63 -5.69
N GLU A 72 3.61 -0.52 -6.26
CA GLU A 72 2.74 -0.53 -7.44
C GLU A 72 3.42 -1.14 -8.66
N LEU A 73 4.71 -0.91 -8.86
CA LEU A 73 5.49 -1.59 -9.91
C LEU A 73 5.54 -3.11 -9.67
N LEU A 74 5.73 -3.54 -8.42
CA LEU A 74 5.74 -4.95 -8.07
C LEU A 74 4.36 -5.61 -8.20
N ASP A 75 3.30 -4.92 -7.83
CA ASP A 75 1.92 -5.44 -7.91
C ASP A 75 1.44 -5.55 -9.37
N ASN A 76 1.90 -4.66 -10.25
CA ASN A 76 1.63 -4.73 -11.69
C ASN A 76 2.41 -5.84 -12.42
N ARG A 77 3.36 -6.49 -11.74
CA ARG A 77 4.08 -7.65 -12.30
C ARG A 77 3.13 -8.84 -12.41
N LEU A 78 3.21 -9.57 -13.52
CA LEU A 78 2.52 -10.83 -13.67
C LEU A 78 2.95 -11.80 -12.55
N PRO A 79 1.99 -12.46 -11.86
CA PRO A 79 2.31 -13.43 -10.82
C PRO A 79 3.23 -14.52 -11.35
N THR A 80 4.29 -14.81 -10.59
CA THR A 80 5.19 -15.92 -10.87
C THR A 80 4.44 -17.24 -10.64
N ASP A 81 4.92 -18.36 -11.19
CA ASP A 81 4.27 -19.67 -10.98
C ASP A 81 4.21 -20.07 -9.49
N GLN A 82 5.20 -19.64 -8.69
CA GLN A 82 5.17 -19.79 -7.24
C GLN A 82 4.02 -18.99 -6.60
N ASP A 83 3.79 -17.75 -7.05
CA ASP A 83 2.71 -16.90 -6.55
C ASP A 83 1.34 -17.52 -6.85
N LYS A 84 1.17 -18.06 -8.06
CA LYS A 84 -0.04 -18.79 -8.47
C LYS A 84 -0.31 -19.99 -7.54
N ALA A 85 0.71 -20.80 -7.29
CA ALA A 85 0.59 -21.96 -6.39
C ALA A 85 0.17 -21.56 -4.95
N ILE A 86 0.69 -20.43 -4.45
CA ILE A 86 0.30 -19.88 -3.14
C ILE A 86 -1.16 -19.43 -3.15
N ILE A 87 -1.60 -18.73 -4.20
CA ILE A 87 -2.98 -18.26 -4.37
C ILE A 87 -3.94 -19.46 -4.40
N ASP A 88 -3.61 -20.50 -5.19
CA ASP A 88 -4.42 -21.72 -5.30
C ASP A 88 -4.52 -22.46 -3.97
N ASN A 89 -3.41 -22.62 -3.24
CA ASN A 89 -3.42 -23.26 -1.93
C ASN A 89 -4.31 -22.52 -0.92
N ARG A 90 -4.28 -21.18 -0.96
CA ARG A 90 -5.14 -20.33 -0.13
C ARG A 90 -6.62 -20.53 -0.51
N ALA A 91 -6.94 -20.59 -1.79
CA ALA A 91 -8.30 -20.83 -2.27
C ALA A 91 -8.83 -22.21 -1.84
N ILE A 92 -8.01 -23.26 -1.96
CA ILE A 92 -8.35 -24.62 -1.51
C ILE A 92 -8.65 -24.64 -0.01
N LYS A 93 -7.78 -24.05 0.81
CA LYS A 93 -7.98 -23.97 2.28
C LYS A 93 -9.25 -23.19 2.63
N ALA A 94 -9.53 -22.08 1.94
CA ALA A 94 -10.75 -21.31 2.15
C ALA A 94 -12.00 -22.13 1.81
N ALA A 95 -11.98 -22.87 0.70
CA ALA A 95 -13.08 -23.75 0.30
C ALA A 95 -13.32 -24.88 1.33
N GLN A 96 -12.24 -25.49 1.84
CA GLN A 96 -12.32 -26.51 2.91
C GLN A 96 -12.97 -25.95 4.18
N ARG A 97 -12.52 -24.77 4.64
CA ARG A 97 -13.11 -24.09 5.82
C ARG A 97 -14.60 -23.80 5.61
N ARG A 98 -14.99 -23.33 4.42
CA ARG A 98 -16.39 -23.08 4.05
C ARG A 98 -17.22 -24.36 4.13
N LEU A 99 -16.74 -25.46 3.56
CA LEU A 99 -17.44 -26.75 3.59
C LEU A 99 -17.58 -27.28 5.01
N TYR A 100 -16.53 -27.17 5.83
CA TYR A 100 -16.57 -27.56 7.24
C TYR A 100 -17.62 -26.75 8.02
N ALA A 101 -17.59 -25.42 7.89
CA ALA A 101 -18.58 -24.56 8.54
C ALA A 101 -20.03 -24.90 8.11
N LYS A 102 -20.25 -25.17 6.82
CA LYS A 102 -21.56 -25.60 6.29
C LYS A 102 -22.02 -26.94 6.89
N ARG A 103 -21.11 -27.90 7.04
CA ARG A 103 -21.39 -29.20 7.68
C ARG A 103 -21.81 -29.02 9.14
N ILE A 104 -21.03 -28.27 9.93
CA ILE A 104 -21.35 -27.98 11.33
C ILE A 104 -22.70 -27.28 11.46
N GLN A 105 -22.97 -26.28 10.61
CA GLN A 105 -24.26 -25.58 10.63
C GLN A 105 -25.43 -26.49 10.27
N SER A 106 -25.26 -27.39 9.28
CA SER A 106 -26.29 -28.36 8.91
C SER A 106 -26.59 -29.33 10.05
N GLN A 107 -25.58 -29.87 10.72
CA GLN A 107 -25.76 -30.77 11.86
C GLN A 107 -26.50 -30.07 13.00
N LYS A 108 -26.13 -28.82 13.31
CA LYS A 108 -26.82 -28.00 14.33
C LYS A 108 -28.29 -27.72 13.99
N LYS A 109 -28.65 -27.66 12.71
CA LYS A 109 -30.05 -27.51 12.28
C LYS A 109 -30.82 -28.82 12.48
N LYS A 110 -30.27 -29.94 12.02
CA LYS A 110 -30.86 -31.27 12.21
C LYS A 110 -31.12 -31.59 13.69
N SER A 111 -30.18 -31.24 14.57
CA SER A 111 -30.34 -31.46 16.01
C SER A 111 -31.43 -30.60 16.67
N ARG A 112 -32.02 -29.63 15.96
CA ARG A 112 -33.13 -28.79 16.44
C ARG A 112 -34.48 -29.26 15.89
N ASP A 113 -34.50 -30.17 14.92
CA ASP A 113 -35.73 -30.64 14.34
C ASP A 113 -36.47 -31.51 15.39
N PRO A 114 -37.72 -31.20 15.77
CA PRO A 114 -38.44 -31.91 16.83
C PRO A 114 -38.90 -33.34 16.45
N CYS A 115 -38.55 -33.82 15.25
CA CYS A 115 -39.00 -35.11 14.73
C CYS A 115 -37.95 -36.20 14.99
N GLU A 116 -37.80 -36.58 16.26
CA GLU A 116 -37.14 -37.81 16.70
C GLU A 116 -38.00 -38.50 17.78
N PHE A 117 -39.32 -38.57 17.57
CA PHE A 117 -40.24 -39.44 18.31
C PHE A 117 -41.45 -39.78 17.44
N LEU A 118 -41.30 -40.80 16.59
CA LEU A 118 -42.34 -41.76 16.20
C LEU A 118 -41.66 -43.08 15.83
#